data_AF-A0A3C2DZ66-F1
#
_entry.id   AF-A0A3C2DZ66-F1
#
_cell.length_a   1.000
_cell.length_b   1.000
_cell.length_c   1.000
_cell.angle_alpha   90.00
_cell.angle_beta   90.00
_cell.angle_gamma   90.00
#
_symmetry.space_group_name_H-M   'P 1'
#
loop_
_entity.id
_entity.type
_entity.pdbx_description
1 polymer ?
#
loop_
_entity_poly.entity_id
_entity_poly.type
_entity_poly.pdbx_seq_one_letter_code
_entity_poly.pdbx_strand_id
1 'polypeptide(L)' 'LLTGIFLLYTPDIVDWSTTWIYLKLVFVGGLLLFHGLLARWRRGFEADANRRPARFYRIANEVPALLMVAIVIMVVVRPF' A
#
# COMPACT_ATOMS: atom_id res chain seq x y z
N LEU A 1 -10.43 1.14 6.01
CA LEU A 1 -10.85 0.02 5.13
C LEU A 1 -12.36 -0.02 4.96
N LEU A 2 -13.14 -0.19 6.04
CA LEU A 2 -14.61 -0.27 5.96
C LEU A 2 -15.26 0.92 5.23
N THR A 3 -14.83 2.15 5.52
CA THR A 3 -15.30 3.37 4.85
C THR A 3 -14.96 3.42 3.36
N GLY A 4 -13.78 2.94 2.98
CA GLY A 4 -13.36 2.86 1.57
C GLY A 4 -14.10 1.77 0.80
N ILE A 5 -14.35 0.62 1.44
CA ILE A 5 -15.15 -0.47 0.87
C ILE A 5 -16.58 0.00 0.64
N PHE A 6 -17.19 0.69 1.61
CA PHE A 6 -18.52 1.27 1.47
C PHE A 6 -18.63 2.23 0.28
N LEU A 7 -17.60 3.05 0.05
CA LEU A 7 -17.54 4.01 -1.05
C LEU A 7 -17.53 3.32 -2.44
N LEU A 8 -16.96 2.12 -2.56
CA LEU A 8 -16.98 1.33 -3.80
C LEU A 8 -18.38 0.86 -4.21
N TYR A 9 -19.31 0.75 -3.26
CA TYR A 9 -20.70 0.33 -3.50
C TYR A 9 -21.66 1.50 -3.75
N THR A 10 -21.18 2.73 -3.68
CA THR A 10 -22.04 3.90 -3.89
C THR A 10 -22.23 4.13 -5.40
N PRO A 11 -23.47 4.11 -5.92
CA PRO A 11 -23.74 4.34 -7.34
C PRO A 11 -23.18 5.69 -7.81
N ASP A 12 -22.74 5.76 -9.07
CA ASP A 12 -22.25 6.97 -9.75
C ASP A 12 -20.99 7.64 -9.18
N ILE A 13 -20.41 7.11 -8.09
CA ILE A 13 -19.16 7.64 -7.51
C ILE A 13 -17.92 6.96 -8.10
N VAL A 14 -18.02 5.67 -8.42
CA VAL A 14 -16.90 4.87 -8.93
C VAL A 14 -17.16 4.45 -10.37
N ASP A 15 -16.40 5.04 -11.27
CA ASP A 15 -16.33 4.62 -12.66
C ASP A 15 -15.36 3.43 -12.81
N TRP A 16 -15.93 2.24 -13.01
CA TRP A 16 -15.19 0.99 -13.21
C TRP A 16 -14.60 0.84 -14.62
N SER A 17 -14.97 1.72 -15.57
CA SER A 17 -14.41 1.73 -16.92
C SER A 17 -13.03 2.41 -16.98
N THR A 18 -12.71 3.21 -15.95
CA THR A 18 -11.51 4.02 -15.89
C THR A 18 -10.36 3.26 -15.18
N THR A 19 -9.15 3.29 -15.74
CA THR A 19 -7.94 2.65 -15.16
C THR A 19 -7.58 3.16 -13.75
N TRP A 20 -8.01 4.38 -13.41
CA TRP A 20 -7.75 5.04 -12.13
C TRP A 20 -8.17 4.24 -10.89
N ILE A 21 -9.33 3.58 -10.93
CA ILE A 21 -9.82 2.82 -9.77
C ILE A 21 -8.94 1.59 -9.51
N TYR A 22 -8.52 0.89 -10.56
CA TYR A 22 -7.64 -0.27 -10.44
C TYR A 22 -6.28 0.13 -9.87
N LEU A 23 -5.70 1.24 -10.34
CA LEU A 23 -4.43 1.74 -9.80
C LEU A 23 -4.54 2.08 -8.32
N LYS A 24 -5.59 2.80 -7.91
CA LYS A 24 -5.87 3.07 -6.49
C LYS A 24 -5.96 1.79 -5.67
N LEU A 25 -6.70 0.79 -6.14
CA LEU A 25 -6.87 -0.49 -5.44
C LEU A 25 -5.55 -1.26 -5.33
N VAL A 26 -4.71 -1.25 -6.36
CA VAL A 26 -3.36 -1.84 -6.32
C VAL A 26 -2.49 -1.16 -5.28
N PHE A 27 -2.47 0.18 -5.23
CA PHE A 27 -1.69 0.92 -4.23
C PHE A 27 -2.17 0.66 -2.79
N VAL A 28 -3.48 0.72 -2.56
CA VAL A 28 -4.07 0.44 -1.24
C VAL A 28 -3.82 -1.01 -0.83
N GLY A 29 -3.99 -1.96 -1.75
CA GLY A 29 -3.73 -3.38 -1.51
C GLY A 29 -2.25 -3.65 -1.21
N GLY A 30 -1.33 -3.04 -1.97
CA GLY A 30 0.10 -3.13 -1.73
C GLY A 30 0.51 -2.58 -0.36
N LEU A 31 -0.04 -1.43 0.04
CA LEU A 31 0.18 -0.85 1.36
C LEU A 31 -0.37 -1.75 2.48
N LEU A 32 -1.53 -2.35 2.29
CA LEU A 32 -2.14 -3.25 3.28
C LEU A 32 -1.29 -4.51 3.47
N LEU A 33 -0.82 -5.12 2.39
CA LEU A 33 0.09 -6.27 2.43
C LEU A 33 1.40 -5.90 3.14
N PHE A 34 1.98 -4.76 2.78
CA PHE A 34 3.22 -4.27 3.39
C PHE A 34 3.04 -4.01 4.89
N HIS A 35 1.93 -3.41 5.30
CA HIS A 35 1.59 -3.22 6.71
C HIS A 35 1.47 -4.56 7.46
N GLY A 36 0.87 -5.58 6.86
CA GLY A 36 0.81 -6.93 7.41
C GLY A 36 2.19 -7.57 7.59
N LEU A 37 3.10 -7.36 6.63
CA LEU A 37 4.49 -7.82 6.73
C LEU A 37 5.24 -7.12 7.88
N LEU A 38 5.07 -5.80 8.02
CA LEU A 38 5.63 -5.06 9.15
C LEU A 38 5.12 -5.59 10.49
N ALA A 39 3.82 -5.85 10.61
CA ALA A 39 3.24 -6.43 11.83
C ALA A 39 3.83 -7.82 12.13
N ARG A 40 4.03 -8.66 11.11
CA ARG A 40 4.69 -9.96 11.26
C ARG A 40 6.14 -9.82 11.73
N TRP A 41 6.91 -8.91 11.14
CA TRP A 41 8.29 -8.69 11.55
C TRP A 41 8.39 -8.11 12.95
N ARG A 42 7.51 -7.17 13.32
CA ARG A 42 7.42 -6.62 14.68
C ARG A 42 7.25 -7.72 15.72
N ARG A 43 6.30 -8.64 15.49
CA ARG A 43 6.11 -9.81 16.37
C ARG A 43 7.33 -10.73 16.43
N GLY A 44 8.05 -10.88 15.31
CA GLY A 44 9.30 -11.64 15.26
C GLY A 44 10.43 -10.98 16.05
N PHE A 45 10.49 -9.65 16.08
CA PHE A 45 11.41 -8.89 16.93
C PHE A 45 11.03 -8.99 18.42
N GLU A 46 9.74 -8.89 18.75
CA GLU A 46 9.25 -9.06 20.13
C GLU A 46 9.62 -10.44 20.71
N ALA A 47 9.65 -11.48 19.87
CA ALA A 47 10.03 -12.84 20.26
C ALA A 47 11.54 -13.15 20.11
N ASP A 48 12.37 -12.13 19.86
CA ASP A 48 13.82 -12.24 19.59
C ASP A 48 14.20 -13.27 18.51
N ALA A 49 13.25 -13.57 17.61
CA ALA A 49 13.36 -14.59 16.56
C ALA A 49 13.72 -13.97 15.20
N ASN A 50 14.42 -12.82 15.22
CA ASN A 50 14.72 -12.09 14.01
C ASN A 50 15.78 -12.80 13.15
N ARG A 51 15.34 -13.33 12.01
CA ARG A 51 16.20 -14.05 11.04
C ARG A 51 16.76 -13.18 9.92
N ARG A 52 16.44 -11.88 9.88
CA ARG A 52 16.83 -10.98 8.78
C ARG A 52 17.83 -9.92 9.26
N PRO A 53 18.80 -9.53 8.40
CA PRO A 53 19.79 -8.52 8.76
C PRO A 53 19.16 -7.12 8.87
N ALA A 54 19.75 -6.22 9.66
CA ALA A 54 19.28 -4.84 9.83
C ALA A 54 19.11 -4.08 8.49
N ARG A 55 19.98 -4.35 7.51
CA ARG A 55 19.89 -3.77 6.17
C ARG A 55 18.56 -4.09 5.46
N PHE A 56 18.01 -5.29 5.68
CA PHE A 56 16.72 -5.69 5.10
C PHE A 56 15.59 -4.77 5.59
N TYR A 57 15.55 -4.49 6.90
CA TYR A 57 14.52 -3.64 7.49
C TYR A 57 14.66 -2.17 7.09
N ARG A 58 15.88 -1.70 6.85
CA ARG A 58 16.11 -0.36 6.28
C ARG A 58 15.52 -0.24 4.87
N ILE A 59 15.83 -1.20 3.99
CA ILE A 59 15.29 -1.22 2.63
C ILE A 59 13.77 -1.37 2.65
N ALA A 60 13.23 -2.22 3.53
CA ALA A 60 11.78 -2.38 3.68
C ALA A 60 11.12 -1.06 4.07
N ASN A 61 11.72 -0.28 4.97
CA ASN A 61 11.18 1.03 5.38
C ASN A 61 11.24 2.10 4.28
N GLU A 62 12.02 1.90 3.22
CA GLU A 62 12.04 2.78 2.05
C GLU A 62 10.90 2.46 1.05
N VAL A 63 10.29 1.27 1.13
CA VAL A 63 9.17 0.86 0.27
C VAL A 63 7.98 1.83 0.33
N PRO A 64 7.51 2.28 1.52
CA PRO A 64 6.49 3.33 1.62
C PRO A 64 6.88 4.65 0.94
N ALA A 65 8.15 5.05 1.03
CA ALA A 65 8.63 6.28 0.40
C ALA A 65 8.60 6.18 -1.12
N LEU A 66 9.04 5.05 -1.69
CA LEU A 66 8.94 4.78 -3.13
C LEU A 66 7.49 4.74 -3.60
N LEU A 67 6.60 4.10 -2.83
CA LEU A 67 5.15 4.10 -3.08
C LEU A 67 4.58 5.52 -3.10
N MET A 68 4.96 6.36 -2.14
CA MET A 68 4.54 7.76 -2.08
C MET A 68 4.96 8.52 -3.34
N VAL A 69 6.22 8.39 -3.77
CA VAL A 69 6.72 9.03 -5.00
C VAL A 69 5.93 8.56 -6.22
N ALA A 70 5.73 7.25 -6.39
CA ALA A 70 4.97 6.70 -7.50
C ALA A 70 3.52 7.20 -7.52
N ILE A 71 2.86 7.26 -6.36
CA ILE A 71 1.49 7.78 -6.23
C ILE A 71 1.44 9.27 -6.59
N VAL A 72 2.38 10.08 -6.12
CA VAL A 72 2.44 11.52 -6.45
C VAL A 72 2.63 11.72 -7.95
N ILE A 73 3.57 11.02 -8.58
CA ILE A 73 3.78 11.10 -10.03
C ILE A 73 2.49 10.73 -10.77
N MET A 74 1.83 9.64 -10.38
CA MET A 74 0.59 9.20 -11.01
C MET A 74 -0.53 10.26 -10.86
N VAL A 75 -0.67 10.88 -9.68
CA VAL A 75 -1.69 11.90 -9.40
C VAL A 75 -1.40 13.22 -10.14
N VAL A 76 -0.13 13.58 -10.31
CA VAL A 76 0.27 14.84 -10.96
C VAL A 76 0.23 14.72 -12.47
N VAL A 77 0.81 13.66 -13.02
CA VAL A 77 0.89 13.44 -14.46
C VAL A 77 -0.49 13.11 -15.04
N ARG A 78 -1.38 12.49 -14.26
CA ARG A 78 -2.70 11.98 -14.71
C ARG A 78 -2.61 11.39 -16.11
N PRO A 79 -1.90 10.26 -16.30
CA PRO A 79 -1.72 9.68 -17.62
C PRO A 79 -3.03 9.17 -18.26
N PHE A 80 -4.14 9.22 -17.52
CA PHE A 80 -5.48 8.76 -17.85
C PHE A 80 -6.49 9.61 -17.09
#